data_AF-A0A4R6EZP3-F1
#
_entry.id   AF-A0A4R6EZP3-F1
#
_cell.length_a   1.000
_cell.length_b   1.000
_cell.length_c   1.000
_cell.angle_alpha   90.00
_cell.angle_beta   90.00
_cell.angle_gamma   90.00
#
_symmetry.space_group_name_H-M   'P 1'
#
loop_
_entity.id
_entity.type
_entity.pdbx_description
1 polymer ?
#
loop_
_entity_poly.entity_id
_entity_poly.type
_entity_poly.pdbx_seq_one_letter_code
_entity_poly.pdbx_strand_id
1 'polypeptide(L)'
;MKDPLYYLHIPKTGGTSFISFLDNQFDQDEICPAQLLPGLFEIPDQSLRNYSFFRGHLWYGLSSYIKRNLTYITMLRDPVQRTISWYSHVKRDENAYRHRRVVDENWSLLDFVQDSETNWDMTNAQTLFFAVDLDYSRLALDPVGYGTETVKQYAQRADDRALLDIAKKRLEEAAFFGITERMQNSMNLLSYRMGFYPDFSAPTLNTSLNRPLDNEISAETIAAINRITTLDQELYEWACGIFEQRLSEMVKSLLVSRYESSSENQDVQWLGPLPVESRKLFCVEIVKAPSEIGLSTKFQVAAAVTNNSGRTIASRNLNPVNISYHWIEKSTGSVAIFDGERTVMSKRLPVGERTGVSVSVESPARAGQYVLRMTIVQEGVAWFDEPGVDVFSDVEIVVQ
;
A
#
# COMPACT_ATOMS: atom_id res chain seq x y z
N MET A 1 0.85 -3.89 -19.17
CA MET A 1 -0.02 -2.83 -18.60
C MET A 1 -0.87 -2.22 -19.73
N LYS A 2 -2.07 -1.71 -19.45
CA LYS A 2 -2.95 -1.12 -20.49
C LYS A 2 -2.51 0.30 -20.88
N ASP A 3 -1.95 1.04 -19.94
CA ASP A 3 -1.42 2.39 -20.13
C ASP A 3 0.13 2.39 -20.03
N PRO A 4 0.84 3.29 -20.74
CA PRO A 4 2.29 3.45 -20.60
C PRO A 4 2.70 3.79 -19.17
N LEU A 5 3.88 3.32 -18.77
CA LEU A 5 4.49 3.68 -17.52
C LEU A 5 5.19 5.04 -17.64
N TYR A 6 5.07 5.88 -16.64
CA TYR A 6 5.84 7.12 -16.54
C TYR A 6 6.58 7.20 -15.21
N TYR A 7 7.91 7.13 -15.26
CA TYR A 7 8.76 7.49 -14.12
C TYR A 7 8.98 9.00 -14.08
N LEU A 8 8.18 9.67 -13.24
CA LEU A 8 8.36 11.06 -12.89
C LEU A 8 9.60 11.16 -12.00
N HIS A 9 10.75 11.43 -12.64
CA HIS A 9 12.03 11.49 -11.95
C HIS A 9 12.20 12.88 -11.34
N ILE A 10 12.23 12.96 -10.01
CA ILE A 10 12.61 14.18 -9.31
C ILE A 10 14.14 14.23 -9.21
N PRO A 11 14.80 15.36 -9.52
CA PRO A 11 16.24 15.47 -9.39
C PRO A 11 16.74 15.05 -8.00
N LYS A 12 17.75 14.18 -8.02
CA LYS A 12 18.53 13.70 -6.85
C LYS A 12 17.80 12.72 -5.93
N THR A 13 16.75 12.05 -6.40
CA THR A 13 16.05 10.97 -5.67
C THR A 13 16.46 9.56 -6.12
N GLY A 14 17.76 9.35 -6.38
CA GLY A 14 18.30 8.01 -6.69
C GLY A 14 18.19 7.55 -8.15
N GLY A 15 18.07 8.50 -9.09
CA GLY A 15 17.75 8.27 -10.50
C GLY A 15 18.57 7.21 -11.24
N THR A 16 19.90 7.29 -11.28
CA THR A 16 20.68 6.49 -12.26
C THR A 16 20.51 4.98 -12.10
N SER A 17 20.53 4.48 -10.86
CA SER A 17 20.40 3.04 -10.59
C SER A 17 18.97 2.55 -10.79
N PHE A 18 18.00 3.34 -10.36
CA PHE A 18 16.58 3.03 -10.53
C PHE A 18 16.15 3.08 -12.01
N ILE A 19 16.67 4.05 -12.76
CA ILE A 19 16.51 4.16 -14.21
C ILE A 19 17.07 2.92 -14.90
N SER A 20 18.29 2.50 -14.56
CA SER A 20 18.89 1.28 -15.15
C SER A 20 18.05 0.04 -14.85
N PHE A 21 17.55 -0.09 -13.63
CA PHE A 21 16.62 -1.17 -13.27
C PHE A 21 15.33 -1.13 -14.12
N LEU A 22 14.73 0.04 -14.30
CA LEU A 22 13.52 0.21 -15.12
C LEU A 22 13.78 -0.04 -16.60
N ASP A 23 14.88 0.45 -17.16
CA ASP A 23 15.25 0.24 -18.56
C ASP A 23 15.36 -1.25 -18.90
N ASN A 24 15.84 -2.07 -17.96
CA ASN A 24 15.92 -3.51 -18.14
C ASN A 24 14.57 -4.23 -18.11
N GLN A 25 13.46 -3.51 -17.86
CA GLN A 25 12.09 -4.08 -17.90
C GLN A 25 11.37 -3.82 -19.22
N PHE A 26 11.98 -3.07 -20.14
CA PHE A 26 11.38 -2.66 -21.42
C PHE A 26 12.33 -2.90 -22.59
N ASP A 27 11.78 -3.16 -23.76
CA ASP A 27 12.58 -3.16 -24.99
C ASP A 27 13.02 -1.72 -25.33
N GLN A 28 14.21 -1.55 -25.89
CA GLN A 28 14.80 -0.21 -26.10
C GLN A 28 13.95 0.72 -26.97
N ASP A 29 13.23 0.17 -27.94
CA ASP A 29 12.32 0.91 -28.83
C ASP A 29 10.97 1.25 -28.17
N GLU A 30 10.64 0.65 -27.03
CA GLU A 30 9.47 1.02 -26.21
C GLU A 30 9.76 2.22 -25.28
N ILE A 31 11.03 2.59 -25.09
CA ILE A 31 11.46 3.65 -24.19
C ILE A 31 11.53 4.98 -24.94
N CYS A 32 10.81 5.99 -24.46
CA CYS A 32 10.92 7.35 -24.97
C CYS A 32 12.34 7.89 -24.70
N PRO A 33 13.09 8.34 -25.72
CA PRO A 33 14.48 8.79 -25.56
C PRO A 33 14.58 10.13 -24.82
N ALA A 34 13.50 10.92 -24.80
CA ALA A 34 13.48 12.23 -24.16
C ALA A 34 13.38 12.13 -22.62
N GLN A 35 14.39 12.63 -21.94
CA GLN A 35 14.42 12.72 -20.47
C GLN A 35 14.18 14.14 -19.93
N LEU A 36 14.18 15.15 -20.81
CA LEU A 36 13.93 16.56 -20.51
C LEU A 36 12.89 17.12 -21.47
N LEU A 37 12.15 18.15 -21.04
CA LEU A 37 11.09 18.78 -21.83
C LEU A 37 11.53 19.24 -23.23
N PRO A 38 12.70 19.92 -23.44
CA PRO A 38 13.11 20.33 -24.78
C PRO A 38 13.22 19.16 -25.75
N GLY A 39 13.87 18.07 -25.35
CA GLY A 39 13.99 16.86 -26.19
C GLY A 39 12.65 16.15 -26.39
N LEU A 40 11.70 16.26 -25.46
CA LEU A 40 10.35 15.72 -25.61
C LEU A 40 9.59 16.45 -26.72
N PHE A 41 9.71 17.78 -26.77
CA PHE A 41 9.03 18.63 -27.76
C PHE A 41 9.63 18.51 -29.17
N GLU A 42 10.84 18.00 -29.30
CA GLU A 42 11.45 17.66 -30.60
C GLU A 42 10.87 16.37 -31.20
N ILE A 43 10.23 15.51 -30.39
CA ILE A 43 9.63 14.26 -30.87
C ILE A 43 8.25 14.54 -31.48
N PRO A 44 7.98 14.10 -32.73
CA PRO A 44 6.66 14.26 -33.31
C PRO A 44 5.55 13.58 -32.50
N ASP A 45 4.39 14.24 -32.35
CA ASP A 45 3.21 13.74 -31.62
C ASP A 45 2.82 12.30 -31.99
N GLN A 46 2.96 11.93 -33.26
CA GLN A 46 2.63 10.59 -33.75
C GLN A 46 3.59 9.53 -33.19
N SER A 47 4.88 9.87 -33.06
CA SER A 47 5.91 8.99 -32.53
C SER A 47 5.77 8.79 -31.02
N LEU A 48 5.32 9.81 -30.28
CA LEU A 48 5.09 9.70 -28.82
C LEU A 48 4.06 8.61 -28.46
N ARG A 49 3.19 8.21 -29.40
CA ARG A 49 2.21 7.13 -29.17
C ARG A 49 2.82 5.74 -29.19
N ASN A 50 4.01 5.58 -29.76
CA ASN A 50 4.65 4.28 -29.90
C ASN A 50 5.40 3.85 -28.63
N TYR A 51 5.72 4.79 -27.74
CA TYR A 51 6.42 4.48 -26.50
C TYR A 51 5.46 3.94 -25.43
N SER A 52 5.94 2.93 -24.71
CA SER A 52 5.28 2.29 -23.57
C SER A 52 5.91 2.74 -22.24
N PHE A 53 7.08 3.36 -22.27
CA PHE A 53 7.77 3.87 -21.09
C PHE A 53 8.33 5.27 -21.29
N PHE A 54 7.96 6.18 -20.38
CA PHE A 54 8.51 7.53 -20.28
C PHE A 54 9.30 7.65 -18.98
N ARG A 55 10.43 8.36 -19.00
CA ARG A 55 11.20 8.64 -17.78
C ARG A 55 11.99 9.92 -17.90
N GLY A 56 12.03 10.69 -16.82
CA GLY A 56 12.84 11.90 -16.75
C GLY A 56 12.15 13.06 -16.04
N HIS A 57 12.75 14.23 -16.15
CA HIS A 57 12.33 15.48 -15.51
C HIS A 57 11.24 16.18 -16.35
N LEU A 58 10.16 15.45 -16.63
CA LEU A 58 9.08 15.91 -17.50
C LEU A 58 7.91 16.55 -16.73
N TRP A 59 7.93 16.54 -15.39
CA TRP A 59 6.89 17.08 -14.50
C TRP A 59 5.54 16.35 -14.57
N TYR A 60 4.67 16.59 -13.59
CA TYR A 60 3.30 16.09 -13.62
C TYR A 60 2.52 16.72 -14.80
N GLY A 61 1.50 16.02 -15.30
CA GLY A 61 0.61 16.53 -16.36
C GLY A 61 0.97 16.07 -17.77
N LEU A 62 2.05 15.30 -17.95
CA LEU A 62 2.50 14.78 -19.25
C LEU A 62 1.40 14.05 -20.03
N SER A 63 0.52 13.34 -19.31
CA SER A 63 -0.64 12.62 -19.89
C SER A 63 -1.54 13.51 -20.74
N SER A 64 -1.70 14.79 -20.37
CA SER A 64 -2.50 15.77 -21.11
C SER A 64 -1.87 16.12 -22.47
N TYR A 65 -0.55 16.23 -22.50
CA TYR A 65 0.22 16.56 -23.71
C TYR A 65 0.25 15.40 -24.70
N ILE A 66 0.58 14.20 -24.23
CA ILE A 66 0.64 13.01 -25.09
C ILE A 66 -0.75 12.43 -25.43
N LYS A 67 -1.81 12.98 -24.82
CA LYS A 67 -3.22 12.58 -24.99
C LYS A 67 -3.45 11.09 -24.68
N ARG A 68 -2.78 10.59 -23.65
CA ARG A 68 -2.87 9.21 -23.17
C ARG A 68 -2.83 9.18 -21.65
N ASN A 69 -3.55 8.25 -21.06
CA ASN A 69 -3.39 7.96 -19.63
C ASN A 69 -1.98 7.40 -19.38
N LEU A 70 -1.43 7.70 -18.21
CA LEU A 70 -0.11 7.25 -17.79
C LEU A 70 -0.22 6.60 -16.42
N THR A 71 0.50 5.50 -16.26
CA THR A 71 0.72 4.88 -14.95
C THR A 71 1.93 5.58 -14.30
N TYR A 72 1.68 6.46 -13.35
CA TYR A 72 2.73 7.24 -12.69
C TYR A 72 3.47 6.42 -11.65
N ILE A 73 4.81 6.52 -11.67
CA ILE A 73 5.69 6.06 -10.59
C ILE A 73 6.74 7.13 -10.27
N THR A 74 7.26 7.13 -9.04
CA THR A 74 8.33 8.06 -8.65
C THR A 74 9.23 7.51 -7.53
N MET A 75 10.25 8.28 -7.18
CA MET A 75 11.11 8.07 -6.02
C MET A 75 11.21 9.39 -5.25
N LEU A 76 11.05 9.31 -3.93
CA LEU A 76 11.25 10.40 -2.99
C LEU A 76 12.55 10.21 -2.19
N ARG A 77 13.01 11.27 -1.57
CA ARG A 77 14.22 11.31 -0.74
C ARG A 77 14.03 12.25 0.43
N ASP A 78 14.74 12.00 1.53
CA ASP A 78 14.84 12.96 2.61
C ASP A 78 15.21 14.36 2.05
N PRO A 79 14.42 15.42 2.34
CA PRO A 79 14.61 16.73 1.72
C PRO A 79 15.97 17.36 2.02
N VAL A 80 16.53 17.11 3.21
CA VAL A 80 17.86 17.60 3.59
C VAL A 80 18.93 16.88 2.76
N GLN A 81 18.89 15.55 2.70
CA GLN A 81 19.81 14.74 1.91
C GLN A 81 19.70 15.01 0.41
N ARG A 82 18.49 15.30 -0.10
CA ARG A 82 18.27 15.72 -1.48
C ARG A 82 18.95 17.05 -1.77
N THR A 83 18.80 18.03 -0.88
CA THR A 83 19.38 19.38 -1.01
C THR A 83 20.91 19.33 -0.99
N ILE A 84 21.49 18.57 -0.05
CA ILE A 84 22.95 18.33 -0.01
C ILE A 84 23.43 17.67 -1.31
N SER A 85 22.66 16.70 -1.83
CA SER A 85 22.98 16.02 -3.07
C SER A 85 22.85 16.93 -4.30
N TRP A 86 21.95 17.92 -4.28
CA TRP A 86 21.80 18.93 -5.32
C TRP A 86 22.99 19.89 -5.32
N TYR A 87 23.34 20.46 -4.17
CA TYR A 87 24.52 21.31 -4.03
C TYR A 87 25.81 20.62 -4.52
N SER A 88 26.03 19.37 -4.08
CA SER A 88 27.20 18.58 -4.50
C SER A 88 27.22 18.32 -6.01
N HIS A 89 26.05 18.20 -6.64
CA HIS A 89 25.95 18.04 -8.08
C HIS A 89 26.25 19.34 -8.82
N VAL A 90 25.67 20.46 -8.39
CA VAL A 90 25.93 21.78 -8.97
C VAL A 90 27.41 22.14 -8.87
N LYS A 91 28.07 21.84 -7.75
CA LYS A 91 29.51 22.08 -7.59
C LYS A 91 30.39 21.26 -8.54
N ARG A 92 29.93 20.09 -8.98
CA ARG A 92 30.71 19.16 -9.80
C ARG A 92 30.43 19.29 -11.30
N ASP A 93 29.20 19.60 -11.68
CA ASP A 93 28.77 19.63 -13.08
C ASP A 93 28.84 21.05 -13.63
N GLU A 94 29.77 21.29 -14.55
CA GLU A 94 30.01 22.61 -15.16
C GLU A 94 28.80 23.15 -15.94
N ASN A 95 27.89 22.27 -16.37
CA ASN A 95 26.68 22.64 -17.08
C ASN A 95 25.47 22.87 -16.16
N ALA A 96 25.62 22.60 -14.86
CA ALA A 96 24.53 22.79 -13.92
C ALA A 96 24.18 24.27 -13.75
N TYR A 97 22.89 24.54 -13.58
CA TYR A 97 22.40 25.86 -13.19
C TYR A 97 23.13 26.32 -11.91
N ARG A 98 23.66 27.55 -11.93
CA ARG A 98 24.45 28.20 -10.87
C ARG A 98 25.88 27.65 -10.64
N HIS A 99 26.38 26.69 -11.43
CA HIS A 99 27.74 26.16 -11.24
C HIS A 99 28.81 27.25 -11.12
N ARG A 100 28.85 28.17 -12.10
CA ARG A 100 29.81 29.28 -12.12
C ARG A 100 29.72 30.14 -10.85
N ARG A 101 28.53 30.60 -10.46
CA ARG A 101 28.36 31.38 -9.21
C ARG A 101 28.85 30.60 -7.99
N VAL A 102 28.46 29.33 -7.87
CA VAL A 102 28.84 28.49 -6.73
C VAL A 102 30.36 28.30 -6.63
N VAL A 103 31.05 28.10 -7.76
CA VAL A 103 32.49 27.86 -7.79
C VAL A 103 33.29 29.16 -7.72
N ASP A 104 32.97 30.15 -8.55
CA ASP A 104 33.72 31.41 -8.68
C ASP A 104 33.59 32.26 -7.40
N GLU A 105 32.42 32.24 -6.76
CA GLU A 105 32.16 32.96 -5.50
C GLU A 105 32.38 32.07 -4.26
N ASN A 106 32.80 30.81 -4.47
CA ASN A 106 33.07 29.83 -3.41
C ASN A 106 31.91 29.68 -2.39
N TRP A 107 30.68 29.55 -2.89
CA TRP A 107 29.49 29.42 -2.05
C TRP A 107 29.57 28.18 -1.17
N SER A 108 29.27 28.35 0.12
CA SER A 108 28.99 27.24 1.02
C SER A 108 27.59 26.66 0.74
N LEU A 109 27.28 25.52 1.38
CA LEU A 109 25.92 24.98 1.32
C LEU A 109 24.89 25.96 1.93
N LEU A 110 25.30 26.73 2.94
CA LEU A 110 24.44 27.74 3.56
C LEU A 110 24.13 28.88 2.58
N ASP A 111 25.15 29.42 1.90
CA ASP A 111 24.99 30.47 0.88
C ASP A 111 24.09 29.98 -0.26
N PHE A 112 24.31 28.74 -0.71
CA PHE A 112 23.52 28.09 -1.76
C PHE A 112 22.02 27.99 -1.41
N VAL A 113 21.68 27.76 -0.15
CA VAL A 113 20.29 27.62 0.32
C VAL A 113 19.65 28.97 0.61
N GLN A 114 20.43 29.93 1.14
CA GLN A 114 19.95 31.25 1.55
C GLN A 114 19.74 32.23 0.39
N ASP A 115 20.35 31.99 -0.78
CA ASP A 115 20.19 32.87 -1.93
C ASP A 115 18.74 32.86 -2.48
N SER A 116 17.99 33.91 -2.16
CA SER A 116 16.57 34.05 -2.49
C SER A 116 16.31 34.28 -3.98
N GLU A 117 17.31 34.70 -4.76
CA GLU A 117 17.17 34.85 -6.21
C GLU A 117 17.10 33.47 -6.90
N THR A 118 17.78 32.47 -6.35
CA THR A 118 18.04 31.23 -7.08
C THR A 118 17.62 29.93 -6.38
N ASN A 119 17.19 29.98 -5.11
CA ASN A 119 16.74 28.79 -4.36
C ASN A 119 15.35 28.24 -4.76
N TRP A 120 14.66 28.86 -5.72
CA TRP A 120 13.35 28.40 -6.21
C TRP A 120 13.35 26.97 -6.76
N ASP A 121 14.49 26.47 -7.25
CA ASP A 121 14.66 25.11 -7.80
C ASP A 121 14.82 24.01 -6.73
N MET A 122 15.01 24.42 -5.47
CA MET A 122 15.12 23.55 -4.31
C MET A 122 13.94 23.69 -3.34
N THR A 123 13.32 24.86 -3.28
CA THR A 123 12.16 25.14 -2.43
C THR A 123 11.02 24.17 -2.71
N ASN A 124 10.70 23.32 -1.73
CA ASN A 124 9.67 22.27 -1.79
C ASN A 124 9.66 21.47 -3.11
N ALA A 125 10.82 21.19 -3.69
CA ALA A 125 10.90 20.69 -5.05
C ALA A 125 10.12 19.36 -5.24
N GLN A 126 10.14 18.44 -4.28
CA GLN A 126 9.43 17.17 -4.42
C GLN A 126 7.91 17.39 -4.47
N THR A 127 7.40 18.28 -3.63
CA THR A 127 6.00 18.72 -3.63
C THR A 127 5.65 19.39 -4.95
N LEU A 128 6.47 20.34 -5.41
CA LEU A 128 6.21 21.10 -6.63
C LEU A 128 6.22 20.23 -7.90
N PHE A 129 7.09 19.22 -7.97
CA PHE A 129 7.11 18.29 -9.11
C PHE A 129 5.78 17.56 -9.32
N PHE A 130 5.00 17.38 -8.25
CA PHE A 130 3.65 16.82 -8.28
C PHE A 130 2.55 17.86 -8.29
N ALA A 131 2.72 19.00 -7.62
CA ALA A 131 1.65 19.98 -7.39
C ALA A 131 1.53 21.04 -8.50
N VAL A 132 2.61 21.34 -9.22
CA VAL A 132 2.59 22.36 -10.27
C VAL A 132 1.82 21.83 -11.47
N ASP A 133 0.83 22.60 -11.93
CA ASP A 133 0.10 22.34 -13.17
C ASP A 133 0.68 23.21 -14.28
N LEU A 134 1.60 22.63 -15.05
CA LEU A 134 2.21 23.29 -16.19
C LEU A 134 1.31 23.17 -17.43
N ASP A 135 1.12 24.28 -18.15
CA ASP A 135 0.50 24.27 -19.47
C ASP A 135 1.53 23.79 -20.50
N TYR A 136 1.40 22.52 -20.92
CA TYR A 136 2.32 21.92 -21.89
C TYR A 136 2.27 22.58 -23.27
N SER A 137 1.17 23.24 -23.63
CA SER A 137 1.09 24.00 -24.88
C SER A 137 1.99 25.23 -24.83
N ARG A 138 2.08 25.87 -23.66
CA ARG A 138 3.00 26.99 -23.42
C ARG A 138 4.44 26.52 -23.24
N LEU A 139 4.66 25.40 -22.55
CA LEU A 139 5.99 24.80 -22.44
C LEU A 139 6.56 24.42 -23.80
N ALA A 140 5.75 23.93 -24.73
CA ALA A 140 6.23 23.58 -26.07
C ALA A 140 6.74 24.81 -26.85
N LEU A 141 6.24 26.02 -26.54
CA LEU A 141 6.66 27.27 -27.17
C LEU A 141 7.90 27.89 -26.48
N ASP A 142 7.96 27.80 -25.15
CA ASP A 142 9.08 28.29 -24.34
C ASP A 142 9.35 27.35 -23.16
N PRO A 143 10.11 26.26 -23.38
CA PRO A 143 10.31 25.23 -22.37
C PRO A 143 11.07 25.73 -21.14
N VAL A 144 11.92 26.75 -21.31
CA VAL A 144 12.84 27.23 -20.29
C VAL A 144 12.27 28.43 -19.55
N GLY A 145 11.82 29.46 -20.28
CA GLY A 145 11.34 30.72 -19.69
C GLY A 145 10.02 30.55 -18.96
N TYR A 146 8.97 30.13 -19.66
CA TYR A 146 7.65 29.86 -19.06
C TYR A 146 7.73 28.84 -17.92
N GLY A 147 8.49 27.76 -18.10
CA GLY A 147 8.69 26.74 -17.07
C GLY A 147 9.31 27.32 -15.80
N THR A 148 10.42 28.04 -15.95
CA THR A 148 11.15 28.66 -14.82
C THR A 148 10.30 29.70 -14.10
N GLU A 149 9.63 30.57 -14.84
CA GLU A 149 8.77 31.61 -14.27
C GLU A 149 7.59 31.00 -13.49
N THR A 150 6.94 29.99 -14.06
CA THR A 150 5.84 29.30 -13.38
C THR A 150 6.32 28.64 -12.09
N VAL A 151 7.42 27.88 -12.13
CA VAL A 151 7.95 27.22 -10.93
C VAL A 151 8.36 28.24 -9.87
N LYS A 152 8.96 29.38 -10.25
CA LYS A 152 9.26 30.48 -9.33
C LYS A 152 8.01 31.02 -8.63
N GLN A 153 6.91 31.21 -9.35
CA GLN A 153 5.64 31.69 -8.77
C GLN A 153 5.06 30.69 -7.77
N TYR A 154 5.17 29.38 -8.04
CA TYR A 154 4.77 28.35 -7.09
C TYR A 154 5.71 28.26 -5.89
N ALA A 155 7.02 28.40 -6.10
CA ALA A 155 8.01 28.40 -5.01
C ALA A 155 7.82 29.57 -4.04
N GLN A 156 7.31 30.72 -4.50
CA GLN A 156 6.94 31.84 -3.61
C GLN A 156 5.78 31.49 -2.65
N ARG A 157 4.98 30.47 -2.96
CA ARG A 157 3.90 29.95 -2.12
C ARG A 157 4.40 28.79 -1.24
N ALA A 158 5.61 28.92 -0.69
CA ALA A 158 6.32 27.84 0.02
C ALA A 158 5.54 27.28 1.24
N ASP A 159 4.64 28.05 1.84
CA ASP A 159 3.83 27.63 3.00
C ASP A 159 2.39 27.24 2.62
N ASP A 160 2.06 27.18 1.32
CA ASP A 160 0.71 26.88 0.86
C ASP A 160 0.40 25.38 0.95
N ARG A 161 -0.38 25.02 1.98
CA ARG A 161 -0.81 23.65 2.27
C ARG A 161 -1.60 23.02 1.11
N ALA A 162 -2.25 23.81 0.25
CA ALA A 162 -2.96 23.27 -0.90
C ALA A 162 -2.00 22.55 -1.88
N LEU A 163 -0.76 23.01 -2.01
CA LEU A 163 0.25 22.34 -2.83
C LEU A 163 0.61 20.97 -2.26
N LEU A 164 0.74 20.88 -0.94
CA LEU A 164 0.99 19.62 -0.25
C LEU A 164 -0.16 18.62 -0.44
N ASP A 165 -1.40 19.09 -0.29
CA ASP A 165 -2.59 18.25 -0.45
C ASP A 165 -2.72 17.71 -1.89
N ILE A 166 -2.42 18.55 -2.89
CA ILE A 166 -2.39 18.12 -4.30
C ILE A 166 -1.29 17.06 -4.52
N ALA A 167 -0.09 17.28 -3.97
CA ALA A 167 1.02 16.33 -4.11
C ALA A 167 0.71 14.98 -3.46
N LYS A 168 0.17 14.98 -2.24
CA LYS A 168 -0.26 13.76 -1.53
C LYS A 168 -1.32 13.00 -2.34
N LYS A 169 -2.37 13.69 -2.81
CA LYS A 169 -3.41 13.08 -3.63
C LYS A 169 -2.86 12.43 -4.90
N ARG A 170 -1.97 13.12 -5.63
CA ARG A 170 -1.37 12.59 -6.86
C ARG A 170 -0.44 11.40 -6.58
N LEU A 171 0.24 11.37 -5.43
CA LEU A 171 1.05 10.23 -4.99
C LEU A 171 0.20 9.03 -4.53
N GLU A 172 -0.98 9.27 -3.96
CA GLU A 172 -1.95 8.21 -3.64
C GLU A 172 -2.50 7.55 -4.90
N GLU A 173 -2.80 8.36 -5.93
CA GLU A 173 -3.27 7.91 -7.25
C GLU A 173 -2.16 7.24 -8.08
N ALA A 174 -0.89 7.56 -7.81
CA ALA A 174 0.25 6.93 -8.46
C ALA A 174 0.33 5.44 -8.13
N ALA A 175 0.68 4.63 -9.12
CA ALA A 175 0.76 3.19 -8.96
C ALA A 175 1.88 2.76 -8.00
N PHE A 176 2.94 3.58 -7.90
CA PHE A 176 4.05 3.35 -6.98
C PHE A 176 4.81 4.63 -6.65
N PHE A 177 5.32 4.71 -5.42
CA PHE A 177 6.46 5.57 -5.09
C PHE A 177 7.39 4.82 -4.14
N GLY A 178 8.69 5.07 -4.27
CA GLY A 178 9.71 4.51 -3.41
C GLY A 178 10.48 5.56 -2.62
N ILE A 179 11.32 5.10 -1.70
CA ILE A 179 12.15 5.91 -0.81
C ILE A 179 13.62 5.62 -1.11
N THR A 180 14.39 6.66 -1.42
CA THR A 180 15.79 6.55 -1.85
C THR A 180 16.65 5.87 -0.80
N GLU A 181 16.45 6.20 0.46
CA GLU A 181 17.13 5.65 1.64
C GLU A 181 16.83 4.16 1.84
N ARG A 182 15.76 3.66 1.21
CA ARG A 182 15.29 2.26 1.24
C ARG A 182 15.26 1.67 -0.16
N MET A 183 16.26 1.98 -0.99
CA MET A 183 16.32 1.63 -2.42
C MET A 183 16.03 0.15 -2.70
N GLN A 184 16.68 -0.78 -1.98
CA GLN A 184 16.43 -2.22 -2.15
C GLN A 184 14.96 -2.58 -1.88
N ASN A 185 14.37 -2.08 -0.78
CA ASN A 185 12.97 -2.34 -0.45
C ASN A 185 12.03 -1.68 -1.47
N SER A 186 12.40 -0.51 -1.99
CA SER A 186 11.64 0.18 -3.02
C SER A 186 11.59 -0.62 -4.33
N MET A 187 12.73 -1.15 -4.77
CA MET A 187 12.77 -2.00 -5.97
C MET A 187 12.08 -3.36 -5.75
N ASN A 188 12.18 -3.96 -4.56
CA ASN A 188 11.43 -5.17 -4.20
C ASN A 188 9.90 -4.91 -4.27
N LEU A 189 9.44 -3.82 -3.66
CA LEU A 189 8.03 -3.45 -3.64
C LEU A 189 7.50 -3.11 -5.02
N LEU A 190 8.29 -2.38 -5.83
CA LEU A 190 7.95 -2.10 -7.22
C LEU A 190 7.83 -3.40 -8.03
N SER A 191 8.79 -4.32 -7.89
CA SER A 191 8.79 -5.61 -8.59
C SER A 191 7.54 -6.42 -8.24
N TYR A 192 7.20 -6.49 -6.95
CA TYR A 192 5.97 -7.14 -6.50
C TYR A 192 4.70 -6.49 -7.06
N ARG A 193 4.62 -5.15 -7.08
CA ARG A 193 3.44 -4.41 -7.54
C ARG A 193 3.23 -4.47 -9.05
N MET A 194 4.33 -4.42 -9.82
CA MET A 194 4.29 -4.32 -11.28
C MET A 194 4.54 -5.66 -11.99
N GLY A 195 4.93 -6.70 -11.26
CA GLY A 195 5.36 -7.97 -11.86
C GLY A 195 6.69 -7.86 -12.60
N PHE A 196 7.54 -6.90 -12.24
CA PHE A 196 8.87 -6.75 -12.84
C PHE A 196 9.83 -7.83 -12.36
N TYR A 197 10.80 -8.16 -13.20
CA TYR A 197 11.81 -9.14 -12.87
C TYR A 197 12.75 -8.56 -11.81
N PRO A 198 12.85 -9.16 -10.61
CA PRO A 198 13.52 -8.57 -9.45
C PRO A 198 15.05 -8.75 -9.49
N ASP A 199 15.66 -8.77 -10.68
CA ASP A 199 17.10 -8.91 -10.82
C ASP A 199 17.78 -7.54 -10.83
N PHE A 200 18.21 -7.16 -9.65
CA PHE A 200 19.00 -5.97 -9.45
C PHE A 200 19.98 -6.19 -8.31
N SER A 201 21.25 -5.88 -8.56
CA SER A 201 22.19 -5.57 -7.50
C SER A 201 21.83 -4.18 -7.01
N ALA A 202 21.18 -4.03 -5.84
CA ALA A 202 21.06 -2.70 -5.26
C ALA A 202 22.49 -2.13 -5.15
N PRO A 203 22.76 -0.98 -5.78
CA PRO A 203 23.99 -0.29 -5.49
C PRO A 203 23.97 -0.04 -3.99
N THR A 204 25.06 -0.40 -3.30
CA THR A 204 25.34 0.20 -2.00
C THR A 204 25.17 1.69 -2.19
N LEU A 205 24.21 2.28 -1.46
CA LEU A 205 23.91 3.71 -1.42
C LEU A 205 25.20 4.48 -1.66
N ASN A 206 25.32 5.08 -2.85
CA ASN A 206 26.58 5.60 -3.42
C ASN A 206 27.74 5.59 -2.44
N THR A 207 28.62 4.60 -2.60
CA THR A 207 30.04 4.64 -2.24
C THR A 207 30.77 5.75 -3.01
N SER A 208 30.20 6.96 -3.08
CA SER A 208 31.00 8.17 -3.19
C SER A 208 31.75 8.31 -1.87
N LEU A 209 32.84 7.56 -1.79
CA LEU A 209 33.87 7.45 -0.76
C LEU A 209 34.60 8.80 -0.50
N ASN A 210 33.87 9.91 -0.53
CA ASN A 210 34.30 11.28 -0.21
C ASN A 210 33.14 12.11 0.35
N ARG A 211 32.35 11.56 1.29
CA ARG A 211 31.38 12.35 2.07
C ARG A 211 31.92 12.58 3.49
N PRO A 212 32.41 13.77 3.82
CA PRO A 212 32.69 14.14 5.21
C PRO A 212 31.42 14.74 5.86
N LEU A 213 30.27 14.06 5.91
CA LEU A 213 29.01 14.84 6.05
C LEU A 213 27.88 14.28 6.94
N ASP A 214 28.18 13.56 8.03
CA ASP A 214 27.25 13.51 9.17
C ASP A 214 27.73 14.33 10.38
N ASN A 215 29.02 14.72 10.42
CA ASN A 215 29.60 15.53 11.52
C ASN A 215 30.01 16.97 11.13
N GLU A 216 29.82 17.42 9.88
CA GLU A 216 30.28 18.76 9.41
C GLU A 216 29.18 19.76 9.02
N ILE A 217 27.90 19.37 8.96
CA ILE A 217 26.83 20.32 8.60
C ILE A 217 26.36 21.05 9.86
N SER A 218 26.46 22.38 9.86
CA SER A 218 26.01 23.19 10.99
C SER A 218 24.49 23.09 11.19
N ALA A 219 24.04 23.17 12.45
CA ALA A 219 22.62 23.24 12.79
C ALA A 219 21.91 24.41 12.09
N GLU A 220 22.62 25.52 11.86
CA GLU A 220 22.15 26.66 11.07
C GLU A 220 21.85 26.28 9.62
N THR A 221 22.73 25.51 8.98
CA THR A 221 22.52 25.04 7.59
C THR A 221 21.33 24.11 7.49
N ILE A 222 21.19 23.18 8.45
CA ILE A 222 20.02 22.28 8.51
C ILE A 222 18.74 23.10 8.69
N ALA A 223 18.74 24.08 9.60
CA ALA A 223 17.60 24.97 9.80
C ALA A 223 17.27 25.80 8.54
N ALA A 224 18.27 26.26 7.80
CA ALA A 224 18.07 26.98 6.54
C ALA A 224 17.42 26.08 5.47
N ILE A 225 17.89 24.83 5.33
CA ILE A 225 17.28 23.87 4.40
C ILE A 225 15.84 23.59 4.80
N ASN A 226 15.60 23.30 6.08
CA ASN A 226 14.26 22.98 6.57
C ASN A 226 13.25 24.11 6.33
N ARG A 227 13.67 25.38 6.36
CA ARG A 227 12.80 26.53 6.07
C ARG A 227 12.30 26.57 4.63
N ILE A 228 13.12 26.13 3.67
CA ILE A 228 12.74 26.14 2.24
C ILE A 228 12.11 24.81 1.80
N THR A 229 12.21 23.75 2.61
CA THR A 229 11.65 22.42 2.32
C THR A 229 10.55 22.02 3.31
N THR A 230 9.78 22.97 3.84
CA THR A 230 8.74 22.70 4.85
C THR A 230 7.68 21.70 4.36
N LEU A 231 7.15 21.88 3.15
CA LEU A 231 6.14 20.97 2.59
C LEU A 231 6.76 19.62 2.22
N ASP A 232 7.98 19.64 1.68
CA ASP A 232 8.71 18.42 1.33
C ASP A 232 8.99 17.53 2.55
N GLN A 233 9.26 18.12 3.72
CA GLN A 233 9.44 17.37 4.97
C GLN A 233 8.16 16.62 5.34
N GLU A 234 7.01 17.29 5.34
CA GLU A 234 5.75 16.64 5.67
C GLU A 234 5.33 15.62 4.60
N LEU A 235 5.53 15.94 3.32
CA LEU A 235 5.28 15.00 2.22
C LEU A 235 6.11 13.73 2.39
N TYR A 236 7.39 13.86 2.71
CA TYR A 236 8.32 12.76 2.86
C TYR A 236 8.00 11.90 4.09
N GLU A 237 7.70 12.51 5.24
CA GLU A 237 7.28 11.79 6.45
C GLU A 237 6.00 10.99 6.20
N TRP A 238 4.99 11.63 5.59
CA TRP A 238 3.75 10.98 5.20
C TRP A 238 4.00 9.80 4.23
N ALA A 239 4.83 10.02 3.21
CA ALA A 239 5.14 8.99 2.22
C ALA A 239 5.89 7.80 2.85
N CYS A 240 6.78 8.04 3.81
CA CYS A 240 7.45 6.97 4.55
C CYS A 240 6.45 6.10 5.32
N GLY A 241 5.45 6.69 5.97
CA GLY A 241 4.39 5.95 6.65
C GLY A 241 3.60 5.03 5.70
N ILE A 242 3.17 5.57 4.55
CA ILE A 242 2.46 4.78 3.52
C ILE A 242 3.37 3.71 2.91
N PHE A 243 4.65 4.01 2.70
CA PHE A 243 5.62 3.06 2.17
C PHE A 243 5.80 1.84 3.10
N GLU A 244 5.95 2.06 4.41
CA GLU A 244 6.07 0.96 5.39
C GLU A 244 4.81 0.11 5.47
N GLN A 245 3.62 0.72 5.35
CA GLN A 245 2.36 -0.03 5.25
C GLN A 245 2.37 -0.93 4.00
N ARG A 246 2.64 -0.37 2.82
CA ARG A 246 2.67 -1.12 1.55
C ARG A 246 3.72 -2.24 1.56
N LEU A 247 4.89 -1.99 2.16
CA LEU A 247 5.95 -3.00 2.32
C LEU A 247 5.51 -4.13 3.25
N SER A 248 4.86 -3.80 4.37
CA SER A 248 4.35 -4.79 5.33
C SER A 248 3.25 -5.67 4.71
N GLU A 249 2.35 -5.06 3.93
CA GLU A 249 1.32 -5.78 3.16
C GLU A 249 1.94 -6.76 2.16
N MET A 250 2.96 -6.32 1.41
CA MET A 250 3.72 -7.20 0.50
C MET A 250 4.34 -8.38 1.25
N VAL A 251 5.07 -8.12 2.35
CA VAL A 251 5.73 -9.18 3.12
C VAL A 251 4.71 -10.17 3.66
N LYS A 252 3.58 -9.69 4.21
CA LYS A 252 2.49 -10.55 4.68
C LYS A 252 1.94 -11.42 3.55
N SER A 253 1.68 -10.83 2.39
CA SER A 253 1.19 -11.56 1.22
C SER A 253 2.16 -12.65 0.78
N LEU A 254 3.45 -12.34 0.67
CA LEU A 254 4.48 -13.31 0.30
C LEU A 254 4.62 -14.44 1.34
N LEU A 255 4.52 -14.13 2.63
CA LEU A 255 4.52 -15.13 3.70
C LEU A 255 3.29 -16.04 3.64
N VAL A 256 2.10 -15.49 3.37
CA VAL A 256 0.87 -16.26 3.18
C VAL A 256 1.01 -17.18 1.96
N SER A 257 1.40 -16.64 0.80
CA SER A 257 1.59 -17.44 -0.41
C SER A 257 2.64 -18.54 -0.22
N ARG A 258 3.74 -18.26 0.50
CA ARG A 258 4.75 -19.28 0.85
C ARG A 258 4.19 -20.33 1.81
N TYR A 259 3.38 -19.93 2.78
CA TYR A 259 2.73 -20.86 3.70
C TYR A 259 1.78 -21.80 2.93
N GLU A 260 0.97 -21.25 2.04
CA GLU A 260 0.07 -21.99 1.15
C GLU A 260 0.83 -22.94 0.22
N SER A 261 1.93 -22.49 -0.40
CA SER A 261 2.72 -23.33 -1.33
C SER A 261 3.58 -24.39 -0.61
N SER A 262 4.15 -24.08 0.55
CA SER A 262 4.98 -25.04 1.33
C SER A 262 4.16 -26.18 1.92
N SER A 263 2.86 -25.96 2.06
CA SER A 263 1.92 -26.92 2.61
C SER A 263 1.21 -27.78 1.55
N GLU A 264 1.54 -27.58 0.27
CA GLU A 264 1.19 -28.50 -0.84
C GLU A 264 1.80 -29.91 -0.67
N ASN A 265 2.68 -30.12 0.30
CA ASN A 265 3.32 -31.42 0.53
C ASN A 265 2.61 -32.38 1.50
N GLN A 266 1.46 -32.04 2.14
CA GLN A 266 0.49 -33.08 2.59
C GLN A 266 -0.81 -32.64 3.30
N ASP A 267 -1.07 -31.37 3.64
CA ASP A 267 -2.08 -31.10 4.69
C ASP A 267 -2.77 -29.71 4.58
N VAL A 268 -3.03 -29.09 3.41
CA VAL A 268 -3.65 -27.72 3.35
C VAL A 268 -4.89 -27.59 2.47
N GLN A 269 -5.77 -28.57 2.49
CA GLN A 269 -7.12 -28.38 1.94
C GLN A 269 -8.06 -27.55 2.84
N TRP A 270 -7.59 -27.04 3.98
CA TRP A 270 -8.43 -26.44 5.04
C TRP A 270 -8.34 -24.92 5.24
N LEU A 271 -7.52 -24.19 4.47
CA LEU A 271 -7.24 -22.76 4.72
C LEU A 271 -8.13 -21.77 3.96
N GLY A 272 -8.94 -22.24 3.00
CA GLY A 272 -9.80 -21.37 2.18
C GLY A 272 -11.28 -21.41 2.59
N PRO A 273 -12.09 -20.43 2.12
CA PRO A 273 -13.54 -20.49 2.22
C PRO A 273 -14.08 -21.85 1.75
N LEU A 274 -14.93 -22.49 2.56
CA LEU A 274 -15.55 -23.75 2.19
C LEU A 274 -16.60 -23.48 1.09
N PRO A 275 -16.56 -24.21 -0.04
CA PRO A 275 -17.60 -24.14 -1.05
C PRO A 275 -18.98 -24.38 -0.43
N VAL A 276 -20.02 -23.74 -0.96
CA VAL A 276 -21.41 -23.90 -0.46
C VAL A 276 -21.78 -25.38 -0.35
N GLU A 277 -21.46 -26.18 -1.37
CA GLU A 277 -21.74 -27.63 -1.37
C GLU A 277 -20.98 -28.40 -0.27
N SER A 278 -19.76 -27.98 0.09
CA SER A 278 -19.01 -28.59 1.19
C SER A 278 -19.62 -28.24 2.55
N ARG A 279 -20.17 -27.03 2.70
CA ARG A 279 -20.78 -26.56 3.95
C ARG A 279 -22.05 -27.33 4.31
N LYS A 280 -22.83 -27.76 3.31
CA LYS A 280 -24.03 -28.62 3.48
C LYS A 280 -23.73 -29.99 4.08
N LEU A 281 -22.49 -30.44 4.01
CA LEU A 281 -22.09 -31.79 4.43
C LEU A 281 -21.64 -31.85 5.89
N PHE A 282 -21.75 -30.75 6.64
CA PHE A 282 -21.58 -30.78 8.08
C PHE A 282 -22.86 -31.26 8.76
N CYS A 283 -22.70 -31.86 9.93
CA CYS A 283 -23.80 -32.13 10.84
C CYS A 283 -23.43 -31.57 12.21
N VAL A 284 -24.33 -30.77 12.79
CA VAL A 284 -24.25 -30.30 14.16
C VAL A 284 -25.44 -30.86 14.92
N GLU A 285 -25.20 -31.37 16.12
CA GLU A 285 -26.22 -32.03 16.94
C GLU A 285 -26.10 -31.54 18.38
N ILE A 286 -27.19 -31.07 18.96
CA ILE A 286 -27.28 -30.81 20.40
C ILE A 286 -27.46 -32.14 21.12
N VAL A 287 -26.45 -32.56 21.88
CA VAL A 287 -26.44 -33.81 22.64
C VAL A 287 -27.13 -33.62 24.00
N LYS A 288 -26.89 -32.48 24.65
CA LYS A 288 -27.49 -32.14 25.94
C LYS A 288 -27.59 -30.63 26.12
N ALA A 289 -28.80 -30.15 26.39
CA ALA A 289 -29.10 -28.78 26.78
C ALA A 289 -30.06 -28.77 27.98
N PRO A 290 -30.03 -27.73 28.84
CA PRO A 290 -31.06 -27.52 29.84
C PRO A 290 -32.39 -27.15 29.16
N SER A 291 -33.51 -27.56 29.75
CA SER A 291 -34.85 -27.14 29.32
C SER A 291 -35.26 -25.78 29.86
N GLU A 292 -34.63 -25.33 30.94
CA GLU A 292 -34.91 -24.06 31.61
C GLU A 292 -33.60 -23.39 32.05
N ILE A 293 -33.51 -22.06 31.92
CA ILE A 293 -32.33 -21.29 32.31
C ILE A 293 -32.70 -19.90 32.84
N GLY A 294 -31.87 -19.39 33.75
CA GLY A 294 -32.00 -18.02 34.27
C GLY A 294 -31.69 -16.97 33.20
N LEU A 295 -32.26 -15.77 33.33
CA LEU A 295 -31.95 -14.62 32.47
C LEU A 295 -30.45 -14.28 32.45
N SER A 296 -29.92 -13.89 31.28
CA SER A 296 -28.52 -13.43 31.12
C SER A 296 -27.47 -14.35 31.76
N THR A 297 -27.78 -15.65 31.83
CA THR A 297 -26.95 -16.65 32.46
C THR A 297 -26.09 -17.34 31.40
N LYS A 298 -24.79 -17.50 31.71
CA LYS A 298 -23.88 -18.34 30.93
C LYS A 298 -23.94 -19.79 31.40
N PHE A 299 -24.07 -20.70 30.45
CA PHE A 299 -24.16 -22.14 30.68
C PHE A 299 -23.47 -22.92 29.57
N GLN A 300 -23.37 -24.23 29.74
CA GLN A 300 -22.73 -25.13 28.79
C GLN A 300 -23.77 -26.03 28.11
N VAL A 301 -23.68 -26.14 26.79
CA VAL A 301 -24.46 -27.07 25.97
C VAL A 301 -23.50 -28.09 25.38
N ALA A 302 -23.78 -29.38 25.58
CA ALA A 302 -23.00 -30.42 24.93
C ALA A 302 -23.52 -30.57 23.49
N ALA A 303 -22.64 -30.34 22.53
CA ALA A 303 -22.93 -30.53 21.11
C ALA A 303 -21.92 -31.51 20.49
N ALA A 304 -22.26 -32.03 19.33
CA ALA A 304 -21.35 -32.78 18.50
C ALA A 304 -21.36 -32.25 17.07
N VAL A 305 -20.18 -32.21 16.46
CA VAL A 305 -20.02 -31.82 15.06
C VAL A 305 -19.37 -32.96 14.29
N THR A 306 -19.96 -33.29 13.15
CA THR A 306 -19.43 -34.26 12.19
C THR A 306 -19.05 -33.54 10.91
N ASN A 307 -17.85 -33.82 10.40
CA ASN A 307 -17.33 -33.16 9.21
C ASN A 307 -17.31 -34.11 7.99
N ASN A 308 -18.26 -33.96 7.06
CA ASN A 308 -18.23 -34.68 5.79
C ASN A 308 -17.95 -33.77 4.58
N SER A 309 -17.36 -32.59 4.82
CA SER A 309 -17.16 -31.54 3.81
C SER A 309 -16.10 -31.83 2.75
N GLY A 310 -15.43 -32.99 2.83
CA GLY A 310 -14.29 -33.36 2.01
C GLY A 310 -12.99 -32.67 2.40
N ARG A 311 -12.98 -31.85 3.45
CA ARG A 311 -11.79 -31.14 3.95
C ARG A 311 -11.71 -31.23 5.47
N THR A 312 -10.52 -31.48 6.01
CA THR A 312 -10.26 -31.31 7.46
C THR A 312 -10.52 -29.84 7.84
N ILE A 313 -11.01 -29.55 9.05
CA ILE A 313 -11.20 -28.16 9.51
C ILE A 313 -10.57 -27.92 10.89
N ALA A 314 -10.39 -26.65 11.26
CA ALA A 314 -9.92 -26.27 12.59
C ALA A 314 -10.41 -24.87 12.99
N SER A 315 -10.44 -24.60 14.30
CA SER A 315 -10.71 -23.28 14.87
C SER A 315 -9.45 -22.40 14.98
N ARG A 316 -8.54 -22.50 14.01
CA ARG A 316 -7.28 -21.73 13.98
C ARG A 316 -6.84 -21.46 12.55
N ASN A 317 -6.17 -20.32 12.36
CA ASN A 317 -5.54 -19.83 11.12
C ASN A 317 -6.49 -19.73 9.91
N LEU A 318 -6.53 -18.56 9.26
CA LEU A 318 -7.30 -18.23 8.04
C LEU A 318 -8.76 -18.74 8.05
N ASN A 319 -9.70 -17.83 8.33
CA ASN A 319 -11.14 -18.12 8.37
C ASN A 319 -11.48 -19.34 9.26
N PRO A 320 -11.16 -19.29 10.58
CA PRO A 320 -11.41 -20.42 11.49
C PRO A 320 -12.87 -20.85 11.48
N VAL A 321 -13.09 -22.16 11.57
CA VAL A 321 -14.43 -22.74 11.69
C VAL A 321 -14.74 -22.95 13.16
N ASN A 322 -15.80 -22.31 13.65
CA ASN A 322 -16.23 -22.32 15.05
C ASN A 322 -17.66 -22.84 15.15
N ILE A 323 -18.00 -23.33 16.35
CA ILE A 323 -19.39 -23.60 16.70
C ILE A 323 -19.95 -22.36 17.38
N SER A 324 -21.16 -21.97 17.02
CA SER A 324 -21.85 -20.83 17.62
C SER A 324 -23.37 -21.07 17.59
N TYR A 325 -24.14 -20.06 17.94
CA TYR A 325 -25.58 -20.21 18.10
C TYR A 325 -26.35 -18.92 17.85
N HIS A 326 -27.64 -19.09 17.61
CA HIS A 326 -28.64 -18.04 17.57
C HIS A 326 -29.74 -18.32 18.60
N TRP A 327 -30.35 -17.27 19.13
CA TRP A 327 -31.58 -17.37 19.91
C TRP A 327 -32.75 -16.85 19.09
N ILE A 328 -33.81 -17.65 18.98
CA ILE A 328 -35.01 -17.32 18.21
C ILE A 328 -36.20 -17.38 19.17
N GLU A 329 -37.00 -16.33 19.23
CA GLU A 329 -38.22 -16.31 20.06
C GLU A 329 -39.28 -17.21 19.43
N LYS A 330 -39.82 -18.16 20.21
CA LYS A 330 -40.71 -19.21 19.68
C LYS A 330 -42.06 -18.67 19.19
N SER A 331 -42.58 -17.64 19.85
CA SER A 331 -43.89 -17.05 19.54
C SER A 331 -43.89 -16.23 18.25
N THR A 332 -42.80 -15.51 17.99
CA THR A 332 -42.70 -14.56 16.86
C THR A 332 -41.84 -15.08 15.73
N GLY A 333 -40.98 -16.07 15.98
CA GLY A 333 -39.93 -16.49 15.05
C GLY A 333 -38.82 -15.46 14.87
N SER A 334 -38.81 -14.38 15.67
CA SER A 334 -37.81 -13.33 15.56
C SER A 334 -36.49 -13.74 16.20
N VAL A 335 -35.37 -13.34 15.61
CA VAL A 335 -34.04 -13.62 16.16
C VAL A 335 -33.77 -12.64 17.31
N ALA A 336 -33.70 -13.17 18.53
CA ALA A 336 -33.37 -12.42 19.73
C ALA A 336 -31.86 -12.16 19.84
N ILE A 337 -31.03 -13.15 19.47
CA ILE A 337 -29.57 -13.03 19.41
C ILE A 337 -29.10 -13.70 18.12
N PHE A 338 -28.54 -12.91 17.20
CA PHE A 338 -27.99 -13.41 15.95
C PHE A 338 -26.48 -13.74 16.06
N ASP A 339 -25.73 -13.12 16.95
CA ASP A 339 -24.27 -13.35 16.99
C ASP A 339 -23.86 -13.95 18.34
N GLY A 340 -24.01 -15.26 18.48
CA GLY A 340 -23.65 -16.00 19.69
C GLY A 340 -22.14 -16.09 19.90
N GLU A 341 -21.71 -16.44 21.11
CA GLU A 341 -20.28 -16.64 21.39
C GLU A 341 -19.67 -17.75 20.51
N ARG A 342 -18.38 -17.61 20.16
CA ARG A 342 -17.63 -18.64 19.42
C ARG A 342 -17.07 -19.68 20.37
N THR A 343 -17.36 -20.94 20.10
CA THR A 343 -16.72 -22.07 20.76
C THR A 343 -15.69 -22.72 19.82
N VAL A 344 -14.44 -22.74 20.28
CA VAL A 344 -13.30 -23.30 19.53
C VAL A 344 -13.21 -24.82 19.71
N MET A 345 -12.95 -25.53 18.62
CA MET A 345 -12.58 -26.95 18.66
C MET A 345 -11.12 -27.08 19.10
N SER A 346 -10.85 -27.91 20.11
CA SER A 346 -9.51 -28.09 20.68
C SER A 346 -8.53 -28.83 19.77
N LYS A 347 -9.04 -29.52 18.73
CA LYS A 347 -8.26 -30.28 17.75
C LYS A 347 -8.81 -30.01 16.34
N ARG A 348 -7.99 -30.30 15.33
CA ARG A 348 -8.48 -30.40 13.95
C ARG A 348 -9.56 -31.48 13.87
N LEU A 349 -10.56 -31.28 13.04
CA LEU A 349 -11.62 -32.24 12.76
C LEU A 349 -11.43 -32.78 11.33
N PRO A 350 -10.82 -33.96 11.16
CA PRO A 350 -10.65 -34.59 9.85
C PRO A 350 -11.97 -34.92 9.15
N VAL A 351 -11.89 -35.26 7.86
CA VAL A 351 -13.05 -35.73 7.08
C VAL A 351 -13.55 -37.06 7.62
N GLY A 352 -14.86 -37.19 7.79
CA GLY A 352 -15.55 -38.36 8.33
C GLY A 352 -15.52 -38.45 9.86
N GLU A 353 -14.80 -37.57 10.55
CA GLU A 353 -14.67 -37.59 12.00
C GLU A 353 -15.78 -36.80 12.69
N ARG A 354 -16.06 -37.18 13.95
CA ARG A 354 -17.00 -36.52 14.85
C ARG A 354 -16.30 -36.08 16.12
N THR A 355 -16.51 -34.84 16.54
CA THR A 355 -16.00 -34.33 17.82
C THR A 355 -17.14 -33.84 18.71
N GLY A 356 -17.07 -34.18 20.00
CA GLY A 356 -17.89 -33.56 21.03
C GLY A 356 -17.31 -32.22 21.44
N VAL A 357 -18.17 -31.23 21.68
CA VAL A 357 -17.77 -29.88 22.07
C VAL A 357 -18.70 -29.38 23.18
N SER A 358 -18.11 -28.75 24.20
CA SER A 358 -18.85 -28.03 25.23
C SER A 358 -18.99 -26.57 24.79
N VAL A 359 -20.18 -26.19 24.36
CA VAL A 359 -20.48 -24.86 23.82
C VAL A 359 -20.86 -23.91 24.95
N SER A 360 -20.15 -22.79 25.05
CA SER A 360 -20.50 -21.69 25.96
C SER A 360 -21.67 -20.91 25.38
N VAL A 361 -22.80 -20.89 26.08
CA VAL A 361 -24.03 -20.21 25.66
C VAL A 361 -24.44 -19.19 26.71
N GLU A 362 -24.80 -17.98 26.28
CA GLU A 362 -25.41 -16.95 27.11
C GLU A 362 -26.90 -16.84 26.74
N SER A 363 -27.77 -16.88 27.75
CA SER A 363 -29.22 -16.79 27.57
C SER A 363 -29.71 -15.35 27.37
N PRO A 364 -30.86 -15.14 26.69
CA PRO A 364 -31.47 -13.83 26.54
C PRO A 364 -31.76 -13.11 27.87
N ALA A 365 -31.78 -11.77 27.83
CA ALA A 365 -32.11 -10.93 28.98
C ALA A 365 -33.61 -10.83 29.30
N ARG A 366 -34.47 -11.43 28.46
CA ARG A 366 -35.93 -11.37 28.60
C ARG A 366 -36.50 -12.77 28.77
N ALA A 367 -37.41 -12.92 29.74
CA ALA A 367 -38.09 -14.19 29.96
C ALA A 367 -38.98 -14.53 28.75
N GLY A 368 -39.09 -15.82 28.45
CA GLY A 368 -39.84 -16.31 27.30
C GLY A 368 -39.48 -17.72 26.89
N GLN A 369 -40.19 -18.24 25.89
CA GLN A 369 -39.86 -19.51 25.24
C GLN A 369 -39.03 -19.21 24.00
N TYR A 370 -37.83 -19.80 23.94
CA TYR A 370 -36.92 -19.60 22.83
C TYR A 370 -36.49 -20.94 22.23
N VAL A 371 -36.08 -20.88 20.98
CA VAL A 371 -35.30 -21.92 20.30
C VAL A 371 -33.84 -21.49 20.32
N LEU A 372 -32.99 -22.31 20.92
CA LEU A 372 -31.54 -22.21 20.76
C LEU A 372 -31.16 -22.98 19.50
N ARG A 373 -30.73 -22.25 18.47
CA ARG A 373 -30.22 -22.81 17.22
C ARG A 373 -28.70 -22.92 17.30
N MET A 374 -28.18 -24.13 17.37
CA MET A 374 -26.74 -24.40 17.29
C MET A 374 -26.32 -24.52 15.82
N THR A 375 -25.27 -23.82 15.41
CA THR A 375 -24.78 -23.79 14.02
C THR A 375 -23.25 -23.68 13.99
N ILE A 376 -22.70 -23.65 12.78
CA ILE A 376 -21.28 -23.50 12.48
C ILE A 376 -21.08 -22.17 11.76
N VAL A 377 -19.98 -21.48 12.07
CA VAL A 377 -19.56 -20.27 11.38
C VAL A 377 -18.13 -20.40 10.92
N GLN A 378 -17.88 -20.04 9.66
CA GLN A 378 -16.54 -19.83 9.16
C GLN A 378 -16.27 -18.32 9.14
N GLU A 379 -15.36 -17.86 10.00
CA GLU A 379 -15.12 -16.42 10.22
C GLU A 379 -14.77 -15.70 8.92
N GLY A 380 -15.41 -14.55 8.67
CA GLY A 380 -15.21 -13.77 7.44
C GLY A 380 -15.70 -14.44 6.16
N VAL A 381 -16.40 -15.58 6.25
CA VAL A 381 -16.96 -16.31 5.10
C VAL A 381 -18.48 -16.41 5.19
N ALA A 382 -19.01 -17.22 6.10
CA ALA A 382 -20.46 -17.48 6.18
C ALA A 382 -20.87 -18.24 7.46
N TRP A 383 -22.15 -18.08 7.79
CA TRP A 383 -22.88 -18.96 8.71
C TRP A 383 -23.43 -20.17 7.94
N PHE A 384 -23.49 -21.34 8.59
CA PHE A 384 -23.86 -22.57 7.90
C PHE A 384 -25.36 -22.88 8.01
N ASP A 385 -26.12 -22.09 8.75
CA ASP A 385 -27.59 -22.11 8.78
C ASP A 385 -28.21 -21.05 7.86
N GLU A 386 -27.41 -20.43 6.99
CA GLU A 386 -27.94 -19.59 5.93
C GLU A 386 -28.82 -20.41 4.96
N PRO A 387 -29.86 -19.79 4.36
CA PRO A 387 -30.77 -20.50 3.47
C PRO A 387 -30.03 -21.22 2.34
N GLY A 388 -30.29 -22.52 2.20
CA GLY A 388 -29.65 -23.37 1.20
C GLY A 388 -28.44 -24.14 1.71
N VAL A 389 -27.88 -23.81 2.88
CA VAL A 389 -26.91 -24.66 3.60
C VAL A 389 -27.60 -25.43 4.72
N ASP A 390 -28.42 -24.73 5.52
CA ASP A 390 -29.35 -25.32 6.50
C ASP A 390 -28.72 -26.32 7.49
N VAL A 391 -27.45 -26.11 7.88
CA VAL A 391 -26.76 -26.93 8.89
C VAL A 391 -26.92 -26.31 10.27
N PHE A 392 -27.89 -26.82 11.02
CA PHE A 392 -28.13 -26.42 12.40
C PHE A 392 -28.83 -27.52 13.21
N SER A 393 -28.86 -27.36 14.53
CA SER A 393 -29.66 -28.17 15.46
C SER A 393 -30.38 -27.25 16.42
N ASP A 394 -31.69 -27.45 16.55
CA ASP A 394 -32.56 -26.62 17.38
C ASP A 394 -32.94 -27.35 18.68
N VAL A 395 -33.03 -26.63 19.79
CA VAL A 395 -33.62 -27.11 21.05
C VAL A 395 -34.44 -26.00 21.69
N GLU A 396 -35.59 -26.36 22.27
CA GLU A 396 -36.42 -25.41 22.99
C GLU A 396 -35.92 -25.22 24.43
N ILE A 397 -35.80 -23.97 24.86
CA ILE A 397 -35.37 -23.60 26.21
C ILE A 397 -36.29 -22.48 26.73
N VAL A 398 -36.79 -22.67 27.95
CA VAL A 398 -37.52 -21.64 28.69
C VAL A 398 -36.52 -20.76 29.43
N VAL A 399 -36.58 -19.45 29.21
CA VAL A 399 -35.75 -18.47 29.93
C VAL A 399 -36.64 -17.78 30.95
N GLN A 400 -36.25 -17.79 32.23
CA GLN A 400 -37.06 -17.23 33.33
C GLN A 400 -36.24 -16.57 34.44
#